data_AF-A0A924CGP8-F1
#
_entry.id   AF-A0A924CGP8-F1
#
_cell.length_a   1.000
_cell.length_b   1.000
_cell.length_c   1.000
_cell.angle_alpha   90.00
_cell.angle_beta   90.00
_cell.angle_gamma   90.00
#
_symmetry.space_group_name_H-M   'P 1'
#
loop_
_entity.id
_entity.type
_entity.pdbx_description
1 polymer ?
#
loop_
_entity_poly.entity_id
_entity_poly.type
_entity_poly.pdbx_seq_one_letter_code
_entity_poly.pdbx_strand_id
1 'polypeptide(L)'
;MKKETIAGKLIPLLIAFISMTAVKGYSQSAAALMTTSEKQAYSLEWLQDLYEPGVTMKNDSLVINKEAERLLNEASYRASIYPATYTWEAAAEFIRKDEIKKALWYFINLYTVNVQNKEIIIKSLLVYNRVFKMDKALMSSFYTYSLTDPEIGKIENGHSEITAPHVMENKLNSLKALLFYLNKYKTAEESKNEKMY
;
A
#
# COMPACT_ATOMS: atom_id res chain seq x y z
N MET A 1 28.52 3.23 -63.98
CA MET A 1 29.28 2.41 -64.94
C MET A 1 30.15 1.45 -64.14
N LYS A 2 29.92 0.12 -64.29
CA LYS A 2 30.68 -1.08 -63.82
C LYS A 2 30.97 -1.21 -62.30
N LYS A 3 30.38 -2.15 -61.51
CA LYS A 3 30.32 -3.65 -61.47
C LYS A 3 31.64 -4.35 -61.09
N GLU A 4 31.45 -5.42 -60.29
CA GLU A 4 32.33 -6.55 -59.86
C GLU A 4 32.76 -6.45 -58.37
N THR A 5 32.29 -7.26 -57.40
CA THR A 5 31.91 -8.70 -57.27
C THR A 5 33.07 -9.68 -57.28
N ILE A 6 33.50 -10.14 -56.10
CA ILE A 6 34.03 -11.50 -55.78
C ILE A 6 33.68 -11.74 -54.29
N ALA A 7 32.70 -12.53 -53.86
CA ALA A 7 32.44 -13.97 -54.01
C ALA A 7 33.44 -14.90 -53.29
N GLY A 8 33.02 -15.41 -52.11
CA GLY A 8 33.08 -16.85 -51.83
C GLY A 8 34.16 -17.39 -50.88
N LYS A 9 33.73 -17.81 -49.68
CA LYS A 9 33.99 -19.10 -48.97
C LYS A 9 33.60 -18.93 -47.48
N LEU A 10 32.41 -19.34 -47.02
CA LEU A 10 31.95 -20.68 -46.55
C LEU A 10 32.53 -21.14 -45.17
N ILE A 11 31.66 -21.10 -44.14
CA ILE A 11 31.39 -22.09 -43.04
C ILE A 11 32.39 -22.15 -41.84
N PRO A 12 31.99 -22.52 -40.59
CA PRO A 12 30.66 -22.79 -39.97
C PRO A 12 30.31 -21.84 -38.80
N LEU A 13 29.04 -21.49 -38.58
CA LEU A 13 28.11 -22.14 -37.64
C LEU A 13 28.71 -22.47 -36.25
N LEU A 14 28.58 -21.54 -35.31
CA LEU A 14 28.63 -21.85 -33.88
C LEU A 14 27.38 -21.25 -33.23
N ILE A 15 26.35 -22.09 -33.19
CA ILE A 15 25.14 -21.90 -32.40
C ILE A 15 25.59 -21.96 -30.94
N ALA A 16 25.89 -20.82 -30.34
CA ALA A 16 25.99 -20.71 -28.90
C ALA A 16 24.57 -20.72 -28.34
N PHE A 17 24.18 -21.90 -27.85
CA PHE A 17 23.08 -22.13 -26.93
C PHE A 17 23.05 -21.00 -25.88
N ILE A 18 22.14 -20.05 -26.01
CA ILE A 18 21.67 -19.31 -24.84
C ILE A 18 20.77 -20.30 -24.11
N SER A 19 21.38 -21.01 -23.17
CA SER A 19 20.68 -21.74 -22.14
C SER A 19 19.59 -20.82 -21.59
N MET A 20 18.33 -21.18 -21.82
CA MET A 20 17.24 -20.79 -20.94
C MET A 20 17.61 -21.28 -19.54
N THR A 21 18.33 -20.46 -18.78
CA THR A 21 18.25 -20.53 -17.34
C THR A 21 16.82 -20.14 -17.03
N ALA A 22 15.99 -21.17 -16.88
CA ALA A 22 14.66 -21.04 -16.32
C ALA A 22 14.78 -20.18 -15.07
N VAL A 23 14.22 -18.97 -15.14
CA VAL A 23 13.91 -18.18 -13.95
C VAL A 23 12.84 -18.99 -13.22
N LYS A 24 13.28 -19.92 -12.39
CA LYS A 24 12.44 -20.57 -11.38
C LYS A 24 12.10 -19.50 -10.37
N GLY A 25 10.82 -19.16 -10.29
CA GLY A 25 10.31 -18.31 -9.22
C GLY A 25 9.33 -17.23 -9.66
N TYR A 26 8.45 -17.50 -10.64
CA TYR A 26 7.11 -16.94 -10.49
C TYR A 26 6.56 -17.54 -9.20
N SER A 27 6.51 -16.73 -8.15
CA SER A 27 5.62 -16.96 -7.02
C SER A 27 4.23 -17.17 -7.62
N GLN A 28 3.85 -18.44 -7.80
CA GLN A 28 2.45 -18.78 -7.96
C GLN A 28 1.83 -18.42 -6.61
N SER A 29 1.26 -17.22 -6.54
CA SER A 29 0.37 -16.83 -5.46
C SER A 29 -0.61 -18.00 -5.25
N ALA A 30 -0.78 -18.44 -4.00
CA ALA A 30 -1.70 -19.51 -3.65
C ALA A 30 -3.12 -19.27 -4.21
N ALA A 31 -3.48 -18.00 -4.48
CA ALA A 31 -4.72 -17.61 -5.12
C ALA A 31 -4.90 -18.15 -6.55
N ALA A 32 -3.82 -18.45 -7.28
CA ALA A 32 -3.88 -18.95 -8.65
C ALA A 32 -4.49 -20.37 -8.75
N LEU A 33 -4.35 -21.18 -7.69
CA LEU A 33 -4.82 -22.57 -7.62
C LEU A 33 -6.20 -22.74 -6.94
N MET A 34 -6.78 -21.66 -6.41
CA MET A 34 -8.06 -21.69 -5.69
C MET A 34 -9.27 -21.85 -6.62
N THR A 35 -10.29 -22.57 -6.14
CA THR A 35 -11.63 -22.63 -6.73
C THR A 35 -12.33 -21.25 -6.67
N THR A 36 -13.41 -21.06 -7.43
CA THR A 36 -14.15 -19.80 -7.45
C THR A 36 -14.72 -19.42 -6.08
N SER A 37 -15.19 -20.40 -5.29
CA SER A 37 -15.70 -20.17 -3.92
C SER A 37 -14.58 -19.79 -2.95
N GLU A 38 -13.43 -20.44 -3.05
CA GLU A 38 -12.27 -20.11 -2.21
C GLU A 38 -11.70 -18.73 -2.53
N LYS A 39 -11.66 -18.34 -3.81
CA LYS A 39 -11.27 -16.99 -4.25
C LYS A 39 -12.20 -15.92 -3.68
N GLN A 40 -13.51 -16.18 -3.62
CA GLN A 40 -14.47 -15.24 -3.05
C GLN A 40 -14.31 -15.11 -1.53
N ALA A 41 -14.13 -16.23 -0.82
CA ALA A 41 -13.88 -16.21 0.63
C ALA A 41 -12.58 -15.47 0.98
N TYR A 42 -11.49 -15.78 0.26
CA TYR A 42 -10.20 -15.11 0.42
C TYR A 42 -10.30 -13.60 0.17
N SER A 43 -10.99 -13.20 -0.90
CA SER A 43 -11.17 -11.78 -1.23
C SER A 43 -11.99 -11.04 -0.17
N LEU A 44 -12.99 -11.70 0.43
CA LEU A 44 -13.80 -11.13 1.50
C LEU A 44 -13.01 -10.97 2.79
N GLU A 45 -12.22 -11.98 3.17
CA GLU A 45 -11.33 -11.92 4.34
C GLU A 45 -10.29 -10.81 4.17
N TRP A 46 -9.61 -10.76 3.02
CA TRP A 46 -8.65 -9.68 2.71
C TRP A 46 -9.30 -8.29 2.78
N LEU A 47 -10.54 -8.15 2.31
CA LEU A 47 -11.27 -6.89 2.35
C LEU A 47 -11.69 -6.51 3.78
N GLN A 48 -12.07 -7.48 4.60
CA GLN A 48 -12.35 -7.27 6.02
C GLN A 48 -11.09 -6.81 6.74
N ASP A 49 -9.98 -7.51 6.51
CA ASP A 49 -8.67 -7.15 7.04
C ASP A 49 -8.31 -5.72 6.64
N LEU A 50 -8.48 -5.32 5.38
CA LEU A 50 -8.22 -3.96 4.91
C LEU A 50 -8.98 -2.88 5.71
N TYR A 51 -10.19 -3.17 6.18
CA TYR A 51 -11.03 -2.22 6.90
C TYR A 51 -10.97 -2.33 8.41
N GLU A 52 -10.35 -3.38 8.95
CA GLU A 52 -10.20 -3.58 10.40
C GLU A 52 -9.03 -2.74 10.96
N PRO A 53 -9.25 -1.82 11.91
CA PRO A 53 -8.16 -1.11 12.58
C PRO A 53 -7.27 -2.07 13.37
N GLY A 54 -5.96 -1.84 13.35
CA GLY A 54 -5.01 -2.66 14.09
C GLY A 54 -5.19 -2.62 15.60
N VAL A 55 -5.69 -1.50 16.13
CA VAL A 55 -5.99 -1.30 17.55
C VAL A 55 -7.43 -0.84 17.70
N THR A 56 -8.18 -1.52 18.57
CA THR A 56 -9.57 -1.16 18.91
C THR A 56 -9.80 -1.25 20.42
N MET A 57 -10.76 -0.49 20.93
CA MET A 57 -11.23 -0.61 22.31
C MET A 57 -12.49 -1.47 22.33
N LYS A 58 -12.49 -2.54 23.13
CA LYS A 58 -13.68 -3.33 23.45
C LYS A 58 -13.92 -3.26 24.95
N ASN A 59 -14.99 -2.57 25.35
CA ASN A 59 -15.23 -2.18 26.74
C ASN A 59 -14.00 -1.41 27.27
N ASP A 60 -13.35 -1.92 28.32
CA ASP A 60 -12.16 -1.34 28.94
C ASP A 60 -10.86 -2.04 28.52
N SER A 61 -10.91 -2.90 27.49
CA SER A 61 -9.75 -3.66 27.01
C SER A 61 -9.33 -3.22 25.62
N LEU A 62 -8.02 -3.02 25.46
CA LEU A 62 -7.39 -2.81 24.17
C LEU A 62 -7.27 -4.16 23.45
N VAL A 63 -7.77 -4.23 22.24
CA VAL A 63 -7.71 -5.40 21.37
C VAL A 63 -6.87 -5.05 20.14
N ILE A 64 -5.79 -5.80 19.94
CA ILE A 64 -4.96 -5.73 18.74
C ILE A 64 -5.28 -6.88 17.80
N ASN A 65 -5.19 -6.64 16.50
CA ASN A 65 -5.29 -7.70 15.50
C ASN A 65 -3.90 -8.24 15.11
N LYS A 66 -3.87 -9.22 14.20
CA LYS A 66 -2.63 -9.85 13.72
C LYS A 66 -1.64 -8.85 13.15
N GLU A 67 -2.13 -7.85 12.41
CA GLU A 67 -1.28 -6.83 11.79
C GLU A 67 -0.56 -5.97 12.85
N ALA A 68 -1.28 -5.53 13.88
CA ALA A 68 -0.70 -4.80 15.00
C ALA A 68 0.21 -5.67 15.88
N GLU A 69 -0.13 -6.94 16.10
CA GLU A 69 0.74 -7.89 16.78
C GLU A 69 2.08 -8.07 16.05
N ARG A 70 2.05 -8.18 14.72
CA ARG A 70 3.28 -8.25 13.90
C ARG A 70 4.12 -6.99 14.03
N LEU A 71 3.51 -5.80 14.08
CA LEU A 71 4.25 -4.57 14.36
C LEU A 71 4.98 -4.65 15.71
N LEU A 72 4.34 -5.18 16.75
CA LEU A 72 4.97 -5.24 18.08
C LEU A 72 6.12 -6.26 18.13
N ASN A 73 6.00 -7.38 17.40
CA ASN A 73 6.88 -8.52 17.54
C ASN A 73 7.96 -8.66 16.45
N GLU A 74 7.71 -8.19 15.23
CA GLU A 74 8.61 -8.37 14.07
C GLU A 74 9.39 -7.09 13.74
N ALA A 75 10.69 -7.04 14.08
CA ALA A 75 11.53 -5.86 13.83
C ALA A 75 11.70 -5.54 12.33
N SER A 76 11.85 -6.55 11.48
CA SER A 76 11.96 -6.38 10.03
C SER A 76 10.65 -5.83 9.43
N TYR A 77 9.51 -6.28 9.97
CA TYR A 77 8.20 -5.77 9.60
C TYR A 77 8.09 -4.28 9.93
N ARG A 78 8.39 -3.90 11.18
CA ARG A 78 8.41 -2.49 11.60
C ARG A 78 9.32 -1.63 10.73
N ALA A 79 10.51 -2.10 10.41
CA ALA A 79 11.46 -1.35 9.58
C ALA A 79 10.90 -1.07 8.17
N SER A 80 10.03 -1.95 7.64
CA SER A 80 9.34 -1.70 6.36
C SER A 80 8.20 -0.68 6.47
N ILE A 81 7.60 -0.52 7.64
CA ILE A 81 6.49 0.41 7.89
C ILE A 81 6.99 1.80 8.28
N TYR A 82 8.06 1.86 9.06
CA TYR A 82 8.68 3.08 9.59
C TYR A 82 10.11 3.26 9.04
N PRO A 83 10.27 3.46 7.72
CA PRO A 83 11.58 3.76 7.16
C PRO A 83 12.04 5.14 7.62
N ALA A 84 13.35 5.38 7.57
CA ALA A 84 13.90 6.72 7.78
C ALA A 84 13.42 7.75 6.74
N THR A 85 13.00 7.29 5.56
CA THR A 85 12.44 8.13 4.50
C THR A 85 11.36 7.36 3.76
N TYR A 86 10.16 7.93 3.72
CA TYR A 86 9.05 7.40 2.94
C TYR A 86 9.26 7.74 1.46
N THR A 87 9.01 6.78 0.58
CA THR A 87 9.18 6.95 -0.88
C THR A 87 7.98 6.46 -1.68
N TRP A 88 7.83 7.01 -2.89
CA TRP A 88 6.76 6.61 -3.81
C TRP A 88 6.96 5.20 -4.34
N GLU A 89 8.20 4.79 -4.57
CA GLU A 89 8.57 3.47 -5.06
C GLU A 89 8.15 2.37 -4.07
N ALA A 90 8.36 2.61 -2.77
CA ALA A 90 7.94 1.70 -1.71
C ALA A 90 6.40 1.63 -1.59
N ALA A 91 5.72 2.77 -1.65
CA ALA A 91 4.25 2.79 -1.66
C ALA A 91 3.67 2.01 -2.87
N ALA A 92 4.25 2.18 -4.05
CA ALA A 92 3.86 1.46 -5.26
C ALA A 92 4.16 -0.06 -5.17
N GLU A 93 5.25 -0.45 -4.51
CA GLU A 93 5.56 -1.86 -4.22
C GLU A 93 4.49 -2.49 -3.31
N PHE A 94 4.05 -1.79 -2.27
CA PHE A 94 2.98 -2.27 -1.38
C PHE A 94 1.66 -2.43 -2.11
N ILE A 95 1.32 -1.48 -2.99
CA ILE A 95 0.14 -1.61 -3.85
C ILE A 95 0.24 -2.86 -4.74
N ARG A 96 1.39 -3.12 -5.36
CA ARG A 96 1.61 -4.30 -6.22
C ARG A 96 1.54 -5.63 -5.47
N LYS A 97 1.71 -5.61 -4.15
CA LYS A 97 1.63 -6.77 -3.26
C LYS A 97 0.27 -6.89 -2.54
N ASP A 98 -0.72 -6.06 -2.90
CA ASP A 98 -2.01 -5.96 -2.23
C ASP A 98 -1.91 -5.60 -0.73
N GLU A 99 -0.81 -4.96 -0.32
CA GLU A 99 -0.54 -4.50 1.04
C GLU A 99 -1.05 -3.06 1.23
N ILE A 100 -2.33 -2.84 0.94
CA ILE A 100 -2.92 -1.51 0.77
C ILE A 100 -2.79 -0.65 2.04
N LYS A 101 -2.92 -1.23 3.24
CA LYS A 101 -2.76 -0.44 4.48
C LYS A 101 -1.37 0.21 4.57
N LYS A 102 -0.32 -0.52 4.22
CA LYS A 102 1.06 0.00 4.22
C LYS A 102 1.22 1.12 3.21
N ALA A 103 0.68 0.94 2.01
CA ALA A 103 0.69 1.99 0.99
C ALA A 103 -0.02 3.26 1.46
N LEU A 104 -1.17 3.11 2.13
CA LEU A 104 -1.93 4.24 2.68
C LEU A 104 -1.21 4.95 3.82
N TRP A 105 -0.50 4.19 4.67
CA TRP A 105 0.40 4.77 5.66
C TRP A 105 1.49 5.62 5.01
N TYR A 106 2.10 5.13 3.93
CA TYR A 106 3.09 5.89 3.18
C TYR A 106 2.47 7.16 2.58
N PHE A 107 1.25 7.10 2.05
CA PHE A 107 0.54 8.29 1.57
C PHE A 107 0.33 9.33 2.67
N ILE A 108 -0.07 8.92 3.88
CA ILE A 108 -0.24 9.84 5.02
C ILE A 108 1.07 10.58 5.32
N ASN A 109 2.20 9.87 5.31
CA ASN A 109 3.52 10.44 5.60
C ASN A 109 4.07 11.29 4.44
N LEU A 110 3.80 10.91 3.19
CA LEU A 110 4.23 11.65 2.00
C LEU A 110 3.41 12.93 1.76
N TYR A 111 2.20 13.03 2.34
CA TYR A 111 1.24 14.10 2.06
C TYR A 111 1.76 15.50 2.42
N THR A 112 2.53 15.66 3.49
CA THR A 112 3.00 16.98 3.93
C THR A 112 4.31 17.41 3.30
N VAL A 113 5.00 16.50 2.60
CA VAL A 113 6.37 16.73 2.09
C VAL A 113 6.41 17.85 1.05
N ASN A 114 5.50 17.86 0.07
CA ASN A 114 5.42 18.91 -0.94
C ASN A 114 4.02 18.95 -1.61
N VAL A 115 3.73 20.01 -2.36
CA VAL A 115 2.43 20.21 -3.03
C VAL A 115 2.16 19.15 -4.10
N GLN A 116 3.19 18.74 -4.86
CA GLN A 116 3.06 17.72 -5.90
C GLN A 116 2.62 16.37 -5.31
N ASN A 117 3.18 15.98 -4.15
CA ASN A 117 2.79 14.78 -3.45
C ASN A 117 1.31 14.81 -3.06
N LYS A 118 0.82 15.94 -2.51
CA LYS A 118 -0.59 16.10 -2.14
C LYS A 118 -1.51 15.79 -3.31
N GLU A 119 -1.22 16.37 -4.48
CA GLU A 119 -2.04 16.20 -5.68
C GLU A 119 -2.04 14.75 -6.17
N ILE A 120 -0.87 14.11 -6.24
CA ILE A 120 -0.74 12.72 -6.69
C ILE A 120 -1.44 11.76 -5.72
N ILE A 121 -1.30 11.96 -4.40
CA ILE A 121 -1.96 11.15 -3.38
C ILE A 121 -3.49 11.27 -3.52
N ILE A 122 -4.02 12.50 -3.59
CA ILE A 122 -5.46 12.73 -3.72
C ILE A 122 -5.99 12.05 -4.99
N LYS A 123 -5.34 12.25 -6.13
CA LYS A 123 -5.74 11.60 -7.39
C LYS A 123 -5.72 10.08 -7.29
N SER A 124 -4.68 9.52 -6.68
CA SER A 124 -4.55 8.06 -6.48
C SER A 124 -5.69 7.53 -5.61
N LEU A 125 -5.95 8.17 -4.47
CA LEU A 125 -7.04 7.77 -3.56
C LEU A 125 -8.41 7.84 -4.25
N LEU A 126 -8.67 8.84 -5.07
CA LEU A 126 -9.94 8.95 -5.81
C LEU A 126 -10.12 7.82 -6.83
N VAL A 127 -9.04 7.38 -7.49
CA VAL A 127 -9.09 6.22 -8.39
C VAL A 127 -9.44 4.96 -7.59
N TYR A 128 -8.75 4.71 -6.48
CA TYR A 128 -9.02 3.53 -5.64
C TYR A 128 -10.38 3.58 -4.94
N ASN A 129 -10.92 4.77 -4.65
CA ASN A 129 -12.22 4.96 -4.01
C ASN A 129 -13.40 4.45 -4.87
N ARG A 130 -13.18 4.24 -6.16
CA ARG A 130 -14.17 3.60 -7.05
C ARG A 130 -14.31 2.11 -6.82
N VAL A 131 -13.30 1.47 -6.22
CA VAL A 131 -13.23 0.02 -6.02
C VAL A 131 -13.35 -0.32 -4.53
N PHE A 132 -12.72 0.48 -3.68
CA PHE A 132 -12.65 0.25 -2.24
C PHE A 132 -13.25 1.42 -1.45
N LYS A 133 -13.67 1.15 -0.21
CA LYS A 133 -14.08 2.18 0.75
C LYS A 133 -12.82 2.83 1.33
N MET A 134 -12.25 3.77 0.59
CA MET A 134 -10.94 4.35 0.91
C MET A 134 -10.95 5.18 2.18
N ASP A 135 -12.10 5.76 2.54
CA ASP A 135 -12.33 6.38 3.84
C ASP A 135 -12.05 5.39 4.99
N LYS A 136 -12.63 4.19 4.91
CA LYS A 136 -12.42 3.13 5.89
C LYS A 136 -11.00 2.58 5.88
N ALA A 137 -10.44 2.34 4.69
CA ALA A 137 -9.08 1.83 4.55
C ALA A 137 -8.04 2.82 5.11
N LEU A 138 -8.18 4.12 4.83
CA LEU A 138 -7.31 5.17 5.39
C LEU A 138 -7.39 5.21 6.91
N MET A 139 -8.61 5.15 7.46
CA MET A 139 -8.81 5.16 8.89
C MET A 139 -8.20 3.93 9.57
N SER A 140 -8.49 2.74 9.05
CA SER A 140 -7.89 1.50 9.51
C SER A 140 -6.37 1.57 9.48
N SER A 141 -5.78 2.03 8.37
CA SER A 141 -4.32 2.16 8.23
C SER A 141 -3.73 3.10 9.29
N PHE A 142 -4.33 4.27 9.49
CA PHE A 142 -3.87 5.20 10.51
C PHE A 142 -3.92 4.61 11.92
N TYR A 143 -5.04 4.00 12.32
CA TYR A 143 -5.17 3.39 13.65
C TYR A 143 -4.40 2.08 13.81
N THR A 144 -3.90 1.50 12.72
CA THR A 144 -2.98 0.36 12.76
C THR A 144 -1.56 0.80 13.07
N TYR A 145 -1.07 1.88 12.44
CA TYR A 145 0.36 2.22 12.47
C TYR A 145 0.72 3.42 13.34
N SER A 146 -0.20 4.35 13.62
CA SER A 146 0.14 5.60 14.33
C SER A 146 0.53 5.39 15.80
N LEU A 147 -0.05 4.40 16.49
CA LEU A 147 0.20 4.17 17.92
C LEU A 147 1.54 3.47 18.19
N THR A 148 2.09 2.81 17.19
CA THR A 148 3.34 2.05 17.25
C THR A 148 4.47 2.72 16.46
N ASP A 149 4.23 3.93 15.96
CA ASP A 149 5.20 4.72 15.22
C ASP A 149 6.28 5.29 16.15
N PRO A 150 7.57 4.94 15.94
CA PRO A 150 8.66 5.43 16.77
C PRO A 150 8.88 6.96 16.68
N GLU A 151 8.35 7.63 15.65
CA GLU A 151 8.37 9.10 15.58
C GLU A 151 7.34 9.74 16.52
N ILE A 152 6.31 9.00 16.93
CA ILE A 152 5.21 9.48 17.77
C ILE A 152 5.47 9.15 19.25
N GLY A 153 5.97 7.95 19.52
CA GLY A 153 6.08 7.45 20.88
C GLY A 153 6.99 6.25 21.03
N LYS A 154 7.03 5.73 22.26
CA LYS A 154 7.79 4.54 22.61
C LYS A 154 6.88 3.56 23.34
N ILE A 155 7.24 2.28 23.26
CA ILE A 155 6.63 1.24 24.06
C ILE A 155 7.70 0.72 25.00
N GLU A 156 7.60 1.07 26.28
CA GLU A 156 8.54 0.68 27.32
C GLU A 156 7.80 -0.19 28.34
N ASN A 157 8.30 -1.41 28.59
CA ASN A 157 7.71 -2.36 29.54
C ASN A 157 6.20 -2.63 29.33
N GLY A 158 5.75 -2.64 28.09
CA GLY A 158 4.33 -2.87 27.74
C GLY A 158 3.44 -1.62 27.90
N HIS A 159 4.00 -0.48 28.29
CA HIS A 159 3.30 0.80 28.35
C HIS A 159 3.66 1.66 27.14
N SER A 160 2.63 2.16 26.45
CA SER A 160 2.81 3.12 25.36
C SER A 160 2.90 4.53 25.93
N GLU A 161 3.95 5.26 25.56
CA GLU A 161 4.14 6.67 25.89
C GLU A 161 4.18 7.50 24.61
N ILE A 162 3.32 8.52 24.50
CA ILE A 162 3.33 9.46 23.38
C ILE A 162 4.33 10.57 23.70
N THR A 163 5.52 10.48 23.12
CA THR A 163 6.61 11.45 23.34
C THR A 163 6.55 12.65 22.38
N ALA A 164 5.86 12.50 21.24
CA ALA A 164 5.78 13.52 20.19
C ALA A 164 4.32 13.73 19.74
N PRO A 165 3.45 14.32 20.58
CA PRO A 165 2.04 14.53 20.25
C PRO A 165 1.83 15.42 19.03
N HIS A 166 2.72 16.38 18.79
CA HIS A 166 2.70 17.25 17.61
C HIS A 166 2.92 16.47 16.29
N VAL A 167 3.75 15.42 16.30
CA VAL A 167 3.95 14.55 15.13
C VAL A 167 2.67 13.77 14.85
N MET A 168 2.07 13.19 15.88
CA MET A 168 0.79 12.48 15.76
C MET A 168 -0.31 13.40 15.21
N GLU A 169 -0.40 14.63 15.72
CA GLU A 169 -1.35 15.63 15.26
C GLU A 169 -1.13 15.99 13.78
N ASN A 170 0.11 16.15 13.33
CA ASN A 170 0.43 16.40 11.92
C ASN A 170 -0.01 15.25 11.00
N LYS A 171 0.22 14.00 11.42
CA LYS A 171 -0.25 12.82 10.66
C LYS A 171 -1.79 12.73 10.67
N LEU A 172 -2.43 13.04 11.80
CA LEU A 172 -3.88 13.11 11.92
C LEU A 172 -4.49 14.22 11.03
N ASN A 173 -3.84 15.37 10.94
CA ASN A 173 -4.26 16.47 10.06
C ASN A 173 -4.15 16.09 8.59
N SER A 174 -3.10 15.35 8.22
CA SER A 174 -2.95 14.77 6.87
C SER A 174 -4.10 13.83 6.55
N LEU A 175 -4.40 12.91 7.46
CA LEU A 175 -5.54 12.00 7.34
C LEU A 175 -6.88 12.74 7.20
N LYS A 176 -7.16 13.72 8.07
CA LYS A 176 -8.39 14.54 8.00
C LYS A 176 -8.53 15.24 6.64
N ALA A 177 -7.43 15.78 6.11
CA ALA A 177 -7.44 16.43 4.80
C ALA A 177 -7.74 15.43 3.68
N LEU A 178 -7.13 14.24 3.70
CA LEU A 178 -7.40 13.20 2.71
C LEU A 178 -8.87 12.74 2.75
N LEU A 179 -9.42 12.52 3.95
CA LEU A 179 -10.84 12.17 4.14
C LEU A 179 -11.77 13.28 3.64
N PHE A 180 -11.43 14.55 3.89
CA PHE A 180 -12.18 15.69 3.38
C PHE A 180 -12.28 15.66 1.85
N TYR A 181 -11.16 15.41 1.15
CA TYR A 181 -11.19 15.31 -0.31
C TYR A 181 -12.05 14.14 -0.79
N LEU A 182 -11.90 12.95 -0.21
CA LEU A 182 -12.72 11.79 -0.57
C LEU A 182 -14.23 12.10 -0.42
N ASN A 183 -14.63 12.70 0.69
CA ASN A 183 -16.02 13.06 0.92
C ASN A 183 -16.51 14.14 -0.06
N LYS A 184 -15.71 15.19 -0.28
CA LYS A 184 -16.03 16.27 -1.23
C LYS A 184 -16.28 15.75 -2.64
N TYR A 185 -15.46 14.82 -3.11
CA TYR A 185 -15.64 14.22 -4.44
C TYR A 185 -16.87 13.32 -4.52
N LYS A 186 -17.15 12.54 -3.47
CA LYS A 186 -18.37 11.72 -3.38
C LYS A 186 -19.64 12.55 -3.52
N THR A 187 -19.77 13.63 -2.74
CA THR A 187 -20.93 14.55 -2.82
C THR A 187 -21.04 15.22 -4.19
N ALA A 188 -19.91 15.56 -4.82
CA ALA A 188 -19.90 16.15 -6.15
C ALA A 188 -20.39 15.17 -7.24
N GLU A 189 -20.06 13.88 -7.14
CA GLU A 189 -20.57 12.84 -8.05
C GLU A 189 -22.07 12.59 -7.84
N GLU A 190 -22.53 12.51 -6.59
CA GLU A 190 -23.97 12.35 -6.26
C GLU A 190 -24.81 13.50 -6.83
N SER A 191 -24.39 14.75 -6.61
CA SER A 191 -25.10 15.93 -7.12
C SER A 191 -25.14 16.06 -8.65
N LYS A 192 -24.15 15.47 -9.36
CA LYS A 192 -24.16 15.42 -10.83
C LYS A 192 -25.17 14.40 -11.34
N ASN A 193 -25.27 13.26 -10.66
CA ASN A 193 -26.21 12.20 -11.04
C ASN A 193 -27.66 12.64 -10.80
N GLU A 194 -27.95 13.37 -9.72
CA GLU A 194 -29.29 13.92 -9.43
C GLU A 194 -29.76 14.94 -10.47
N LYS A 195 -28.85 15.70 -11.11
CA LYS A 195 -29.18 16.69 -12.16
C LYS A 195 -29.40 16.08 -13.54
N MET A 196 -29.13 14.78 -13.72
CA MET A 196 -29.35 14.06 -14.98
C MET A 196 -30.69 13.32 -15.02
N TYR A 197 -31.46 13.32 -13.93
CA TYR A 197 -32.83 12.81 -13.82
C TYR A 197 -33.82 13.95 -13.58
#